data_AF-A0A1E3S7W7-F1
#
_entry.id   AF-A0A1E3S7W7-F1
#
_cell.length_a   1.000
_cell.length_b   1.000
_cell.length_c   1.000
_cell.angle_alpha   90.00
_cell.angle_beta   90.00
_cell.angle_gamma   90.00
#
_symmetry.space_group_name_H-M   'P 1'
#
loop_
_entity.id
_entity.type
_entity.pdbx_description
1 polymer ?
#
loop_
_entity_poly.entity_id
_entity_poly.type
_entity_poly.pdbx_seq_one_letter_code
_entity_poly.pdbx_strand_id
1 'polypeptide(L)'
;MTLAADRWKGASAPPPRRRGPHGEHNGDRLEDQPVEFWSTAAIREALESGDIATWKRIATALKRDPYGRTARQVEEVLAGARYGISKALWEVLERARAHLAANERAEVARHVKLLVDRSGLSQPEFASRIGVSPDDLTAYLDGAVSPSASLMIRMRRLSDRFVRVKSTTAEAN
;
A
#
# COMPACT_ATOMS: atom_id res chain seq x y z
N MET A 1 47.69 -51.51 -53.51
CA MET A 1 47.36 -50.45 -54.49
C MET A 1 46.36 -49.52 -53.82
N THR A 2 46.48 -48.20 -53.71
CA THR A 2 47.52 -47.20 -54.02
C THR A 2 47.13 -45.93 -53.25
N LEU A 3 48.14 -45.25 -52.71
CA LEU A 3 48.21 -43.90 -52.16
C LEU A 3 47.19 -42.87 -52.69
N ALA A 4 46.71 -41.99 -51.81
CA ALA A 4 46.75 -40.54 -52.03
C ALA A 4 46.39 -39.78 -50.74
N ALA A 5 47.40 -39.11 -50.18
CA ALA A 5 47.23 -38.03 -49.22
C ALA A 5 46.82 -36.75 -49.96
N ASP A 6 45.92 -35.95 -49.39
CA ASP A 6 45.81 -34.53 -49.78
C ASP A 6 45.56 -33.63 -48.56
N ARG A 7 46.68 -33.14 -48.03
CA ARG A 7 47.00 -31.71 -47.84
C ARG A 7 45.94 -30.82 -47.16
N TRP A 8 46.01 -30.81 -45.83
CA TRP A 8 45.51 -29.70 -45.01
C TRP A 8 46.41 -28.47 -45.20
N LYS A 9 45.97 -27.47 -45.97
CA LYS A 9 46.46 -26.08 -45.88
C LYS A 9 45.33 -25.11 -46.21
N GLY A 10 44.93 -24.35 -45.20
CA GLY A 10 43.95 -23.27 -45.32
C GLY A 10 43.68 -22.67 -43.96
N ALA A 11 44.67 -22.00 -43.39
CA ALA A 11 44.48 -21.12 -42.25
C ALA A 11 43.52 -19.99 -42.66
N SER A 12 42.29 -20.01 -42.14
CA SER A 12 41.40 -18.85 -42.17
C SER A 12 41.29 -18.31 -40.75
N ALA A 13 41.73 -17.07 -40.59
CA ALA A 13 41.69 -16.29 -39.37
C ALA A 13 40.27 -16.24 -38.76
N PRO A 14 40.14 -16.11 -37.43
CA PRO A 14 38.83 -15.89 -36.81
C PRO A 14 38.25 -14.57 -37.32
N PRO A 15 36.93 -14.50 -37.62
CA PRO A 15 36.30 -13.24 -38.01
C PRO A 15 36.41 -12.25 -36.84
N PRO A 16 36.61 -10.94 -37.11
CA PRO A 16 36.62 -9.95 -36.04
C PRO A 16 35.27 -10.00 -35.34
N ARG A 17 35.28 -10.28 -34.04
CA ARG A 17 34.13 -10.08 -33.16
C ARG A 17 33.76 -8.60 -33.29
N ARG A 18 32.74 -8.30 -34.10
CA ARG A 18 32.07 -7.00 -34.04
C ARG A 18 31.59 -6.84 -32.60
N ARG A 19 32.33 -6.05 -31.84
CA ARG A 19 31.93 -5.52 -30.56
C ARG A 19 30.72 -4.64 -30.84
N GLY A 20 29.53 -5.22 -30.78
CA GLY A 20 28.29 -4.47 -30.90
C GLY A 20 28.26 -3.39 -29.80
N PRO A 21 27.88 -2.15 -30.11
CA PRO A 21 27.72 -1.12 -29.11
C PRO A 21 26.37 -1.35 -28.43
N HIS A 22 26.27 -2.33 -27.53
CA HIS A 22 25.06 -2.52 -26.73
C HIS A 22 25.43 -2.59 -25.25
N GLY A 23 26.01 -1.48 -24.79
CA GLY A 23 25.79 -0.95 -23.44
C GLY A 23 24.93 0.32 -23.51
N GLU A 24 23.99 0.36 -24.46
CA GLU A 24 23.06 1.49 -24.62
C GLU A 24 21.82 1.24 -23.76
N HIS A 25 21.77 1.96 -22.64
CA HIS A 25 20.56 2.51 -22.01
C HIS A 25 19.36 1.57 -21.82
N ASN A 26 19.43 0.70 -20.82
CA ASN A 26 18.19 0.12 -20.25
C ASN A 26 17.47 1.11 -19.30
N GLY A 27 18.17 2.14 -18.81
CA GLY A 27 17.62 3.20 -17.95
C GLY A 27 16.60 4.10 -18.67
N ASP A 28 16.88 4.47 -19.92
CA ASP A 28 16.06 5.41 -20.70
C ASP A 28 14.65 4.83 -21.04
N ARG A 29 14.51 3.51 -21.09
CA ARG A 29 13.21 2.82 -21.25
C ARG A 29 12.39 2.69 -19.97
N LEU A 30 13.04 2.72 -18.80
CA LEU A 30 12.35 2.70 -17.52
C LEU A 30 11.77 4.07 -17.18
N GLU A 31 12.46 5.14 -17.61
CA GLU A 31 12.07 6.54 -17.34
C GLU A 31 10.67 6.86 -17.89
N ASP A 32 10.24 6.33 -19.04
CA ASP A 32 8.89 6.59 -19.56
C ASP A 32 7.79 5.65 -19.02
N GLN A 33 8.16 4.53 -18.37
CA GLN A 33 7.18 3.56 -17.90
C GLN A 33 6.61 3.96 -16.53
N PRO A 34 5.28 3.90 -16.30
CA PRO A 34 4.72 4.11 -14.96
C PRO A 34 5.33 3.13 -13.94
N VAL A 35 5.63 3.63 -12.74
CA VAL A 35 6.37 2.88 -11.70
C VAL A 35 5.64 1.59 -11.29
N GLU A 36 4.33 1.54 -11.51
CA GLU A 36 3.47 0.38 -11.27
C GLU A 36 3.86 -0.86 -12.11
N PHE A 37 4.57 -0.65 -13.22
CA PHE A 37 5.03 -1.71 -14.11
C PHE A 37 6.51 -2.06 -13.94
N TRP A 38 7.21 -1.37 -13.04
CA TRP A 38 8.64 -1.63 -12.81
C TRP A 38 8.86 -2.98 -12.11
N SER A 39 9.95 -3.65 -12.48
CA SER A 39 10.41 -4.85 -11.78
C SER A 39 11.09 -4.47 -10.45
N THR A 40 11.23 -5.42 -9.52
CA THR A 40 11.97 -5.18 -8.28
C THR A 40 13.43 -4.79 -8.56
N ALA A 41 14.04 -5.36 -9.61
CA ALA A 41 15.38 -4.99 -10.05
C ALA A 41 15.46 -3.54 -10.55
N ALA A 42 14.47 -3.09 -11.33
CA ALA A 42 14.38 -1.70 -11.80
C ALA A 42 14.19 -0.72 -10.64
N ILE A 43 13.41 -1.09 -9.62
CA ILE A 43 13.28 -0.29 -8.39
C ILE A 43 14.61 -0.22 -7.65
N ARG A 44 15.35 -1.34 -7.52
CA ARG A 44 16.69 -1.35 -6.91
C ARG A 44 17.64 -0.41 -7.65
N GLU A 45 17.73 -0.52 -8.97
CA GLU A 45 18.56 0.34 -9.80
C GLU A 45 18.17 1.82 -9.60
N ALA A 46 16.89 2.14 -9.65
CA ALA A 46 16.39 3.50 -9.42
C ALA A 46 16.71 4.05 -8.02
N LEU A 47 16.82 3.21 -6.99
CA LEU A 47 17.24 3.65 -5.66
C LEU A 47 18.75 3.85 -5.52
N GLU A 48 19.55 3.08 -6.29
CA GLU A 48 21.01 3.14 -6.25
C GLU A 48 21.58 4.28 -7.11
N SER A 49 21.01 4.51 -8.30
CA SER A 49 21.54 5.45 -9.30
C SER A 49 20.52 6.48 -9.81
N GLY A 50 19.26 6.38 -9.37
CA GLY A 50 18.20 7.28 -9.85
C GLY A 50 18.33 8.71 -9.35
N ASP A 51 17.56 9.59 -9.98
CA ASP A 51 17.52 11.02 -9.69
C ASP A 51 16.32 11.40 -8.80
N ILE A 52 16.23 12.69 -8.44
CA ILE A 52 15.14 13.17 -7.58
C ILE A 52 13.77 13.08 -8.25
N ALA A 53 13.68 13.16 -9.59
CA ALA A 53 12.41 13.03 -10.29
C ALA A 53 11.88 11.59 -10.22
N THR A 54 12.77 10.62 -10.41
CA THR A 54 12.49 9.19 -10.24
C THR A 54 12.04 8.87 -8.82
N TRP A 55 12.76 9.36 -7.81
CA TRP A 55 12.37 9.14 -6.41
C TRP A 55 11.02 9.78 -6.06
N LYS A 56 10.69 10.95 -6.64
CA LYS A 56 9.37 11.57 -6.51
C LYS A 56 8.27 10.69 -7.11
N ARG A 57 8.50 10.04 -8.25
CA ARG A 57 7.52 9.12 -8.86
C ARG A 57 7.27 7.91 -7.97
N ILE A 58 8.33 7.31 -7.43
CA ILE A 58 8.21 6.21 -6.46
C ILE A 58 7.42 6.68 -5.25
N ALA A 59 7.78 7.82 -4.65
CA ALA A 59 7.07 8.39 -3.50
C ALA A 59 5.58 8.66 -3.79
N THR A 60 5.24 9.13 -4.98
CA THR A 60 3.84 9.34 -5.41
C THR A 60 3.10 8.02 -5.52
N ALA A 61 3.72 6.98 -6.09
CA ALA A 61 3.13 5.64 -6.15
C ALA A 61 2.88 5.05 -4.75
N LEU A 62 3.85 5.19 -3.83
CA LEU A 62 3.71 4.76 -2.43
C LEU A 62 2.58 5.49 -1.69
N LYS A 63 2.42 6.80 -1.93
CA LYS A 63 1.32 7.57 -1.35
C LYS A 63 -0.05 7.18 -1.91
N ARG A 64 -0.12 6.75 -3.18
CA ARG A 64 -1.36 6.31 -3.82
C ARG A 64 -1.81 4.94 -3.29
N ASP A 65 -0.88 4.02 -3.13
CA ASP A 65 -1.18 2.65 -2.69
C ASP A 65 -0.07 2.11 -1.75
N PRO A 66 -0.16 2.39 -0.44
CA PRO A 66 0.88 2.04 0.54
C PRO A 66 0.94 0.54 0.89
N TYR A 67 -0.02 -0.26 0.42
CA TYR A 67 -0.03 -1.72 0.55
C TYR A 67 0.09 -2.44 -0.80
N GLY A 68 0.17 -1.68 -1.89
CA GLY A 68 0.24 -2.17 -3.25
C GLY A 68 1.55 -2.81 -3.64
N ARG A 69 1.60 -3.24 -4.90
CA ARG A 69 2.76 -3.95 -5.48
C ARG A 69 4.05 -3.16 -5.34
N THR A 70 4.06 -1.88 -5.74
CA THR A 70 5.24 -1.02 -5.67
C THR A 70 5.74 -0.87 -4.23
N ALA A 71 4.85 -0.73 -3.25
CA ALA A 71 5.24 -0.68 -1.85
C ALA A 71 5.95 -1.97 -1.41
N ARG A 72 5.43 -3.15 -1.77
CA ARG A 72 6.08 -4.43 -1.46
C ARG A 72 7.45 -4.58 -2.10
N GLN A 73 7.60 -4.18 -3.36
CA GLN A 73 8.89 -4.22 -4.05
C GLN A 73 9.89 -3.26 -3.40
N VAL A 74 9.45 -2.06 -3.01
CA VAL A 74 10.29 -1.11 -2.29
C VAL A 74 10.70 -1.68 -0.94
N GLU A 75 9.80 -2.25 -0.14
CA GLU A 75 10.15 -2.92 1.13
C GLU A 75 11.22 -4.01 0.95
N GLU A 76 11.07 -4.85 -0.08
CA GLU A 76 12.03 -5.91 -0.41
C GLU A 76 13.42 -5.33 -0.73
N VAL A 77 13.48 -4.25 -1.49
CA VAL A 77 14.75 -3.57 -1.82
C VAL A 77 15.36 -2.90 -0.57
N LEU A 78 14.52 -2.25 0.24
CA LEU A 78 14.94 -1.53 1.44
C LEU A 78 15.44 -2.45 2.56
N ALA A 79 14.96 -3.69 2.64
CA ALA A 79 15.43 -4.68 3.62
C ALA A 79 16.95 -4.95 3.54
N GLY A 80 17.58 -4.72 2.37
CA GLY A 80 19.02 -4.88 2.16
C GLY A 80 19.81 -3.57 2.07
N ALA A 81 19.14 -2.42 1.93
CA ALA A 81 19.80 -1.15 1.65
C ALA A 81 20.16 -0.40 2.93
N ARG A 82 21.44 -0.02 3.06
CA ARG A 82 21.94 0.74 4.21
C ARG A 82 22.23 2.17 3.75
N TYR A 83 21.40 3.11 4.22
CA TYR A 83 21.57 4.58 4.17
C TYR A 83 21.06 5.31 2.90
N GLY A 84 20.84 6.64 3.03
CA GLY A 84 20.45 7.54 1.93
C GLY A 84 18.93 7.66 1.69
N ILE A 85 18.55 7.79 0.41
CA ILE A 85 17.16 7.94 -0.06
C ILE A 85 16.24 6.80 0.42
N SER A 86 16.81 5.61 0.62
CA SER A 86 16.16 4.44 1.19
C SER A 86 15.44 4.73 2.50
N LYS A 87 16.08 5.49 3.40
CA LYS A 87 15.45 5.90 4.67
C LYS A 87 14.29 6.85 4.42
N ALA A 88 14.46 7.83 3.53
CA ALA A 88 13.41 8.80 3.23
C ALA A 88 12.18 8.15 2.59
N LEU A 89 12.36 7.17 1.70
CA LEU A 89 11.26 6.41 1.10
C LEU A 89 10.56 5.49 2.10
N TRP A 90 11.31 4.90 3.05
CA TRP A 90 10.71 4.19 4.18
C TRP A 90 9.81 5.11 5.02
N GLU A 91 10.29 6.31 5.38
CA GLU A 91 9.50 7.30 6.12
C GLU A 91 8.27 7.76 5.33
N VAL A 92 8.37 7.90 4.00
CA VAL A 92 7.22 8.19 3.14
C VAL A 92 6.18 7.07 3.21
N LEU A 93 6.62 5.81 3.14
CA LEU A 93 5.74 4.65 3.21
C LEU A 93 5.03 4.55 4.56
N GLU A 94 5.78 4.65 5.65
CA GLU A 94 5.22 4.59 7.01
C GLU A 94 4.24 5.74 7.27
N ARG A 95 4.56 6.95 6.79
CA ARG A 95 3.65 8.10 6.89
C ARG A 95 2.39 7.92 6.03
N ALA A 96 2.50 7.34 4.84
CA ALA A 96 1.36 7.05 3.99
C ALA A 96 0.42 6.02 4.66
N ARG A 97 0.98 4.97 5.28
CA ARG A 97 0.22 3.97 6.06
C ARG A 97 -0.47 4.58 7.26
N ALA A 98 0.25 5.39 8.04
CA ALA A 98 -0.32 6.08 9.19
C ALA A 98 -1.49 7.00 8.78
N HIS A 99 -1.35 7.70 7.65
CA HIS A 99 -2.41 8.54 7.12
C HIS A 99 -3.63 7.73 6.66
N LEU A 100 -3.41 6.62 5.94
CA LEU A 100 -4.48 5.71 5.54
C LEU A 100 -5.23 5.15 6.77
N ALA A 101 -4.50 4.63 7.75
CA ALA A 101 -5.08 4.11 9.00
C ALA A 101 -5.84 5.18 9.80
N ALA A 102 -5.40 6.44 9.76
CA ALA A 102 -6.14 7.55 10.36
C ALA A 102 -7.45 7.85 9.61
N ASN A 103 -7.42 7.82 8.28
CA ASN A 103 -8.61 8.02 7.45
C ASN A 103 -9.64 6.91 7.67
N GLU A 104 -9.19 5.65 7.73
CA GLU A 104 -10.03 4.48 8.02
C GLU A 104 -10.66 4.60 9.44
N ARG A 105 -9.89 4.99 10.46
CA ARG A 105 -10.44 5.26 11.79
C ARG A 105 -11.47 6.37 11.79
N ALA A 106 -11.23 7.45 11.03
CA ALA A 106 -12.19 8.54 10.89
C ALA A 106 -13.49 8.09 10.19
N GLU A 107 -13.40 7.19 9.21
CA GLU A 107 -14.57 6.55 8.61
C GLU A 107 -15.35 5.73 9.62
N VAL A 108 -14.68 4.89 10.39
CA VAL A 108 -15.32 4.08 11.43
C VAL A 108 -15.99 4.98 12.48
N ALA A 109 -15.33 6.05 12.92
CA ALA A 109 -15.89 7.03 13.84
C ALA A 109 -17.20 7.65 13.32
N ARG A 110 -17.25 8.02 12.02
CA ARG A 110 -18.48 8.49 11.37
C ARG A 110 -19.61 7.45 11.43
N HIS A 111 -19.29 6.17 11.24
CA HIS A 111 -20.27 5.08 11.34
C HIS A 111 -20.78 4.91 12.77
N VAL A 112 -19.89 4.96 13.78
CA VAL A 112 -20.28 4.87 15.19
C VAL A 112 -21.22 6.03 15.54
N LYS A 113 -20.88 7.26 15.15
CA LYS A 113 -21.72 8.43 15.38
C LYS A 113 -23.12 8.28 14.77
N LEU A 114 -23.22 7.81 13.52
CA LEU A 114 -24.49 7.53 12.88
C LEU A 114 -25.34 6.50 13.67
N LEU A 115 -24.72 5.47 14.22
CA LEU A 115 -25.43 4.45 15.00
C LEU A 115 -25.95 5.01 16.34
N VAL A 116 -25.18 5.87 16.99
CA VAL A 116 -25.59 6.59 18.21
C VAL A 116 -26.78 7.49 17.88
N ASP A 117 -26.64 8.36 16.88
CA ASP A 117 -27.66 9.33 16.48
C ASP A 117 -28.98 8.64 16.10
N ARG A 118 -28.90 7.54 15.33
CA ARG A 118 -30.08 6.74 14.93
C ARG A 118 -30.77 6.05 16.11
N SER A 119 -30.03 5.69 17.16
CA SER A 119 -30.60 5.03 18.33
C SER A 119 -31.44 5.98 19.18
N GLY A 120 -31.18 7.29 19.11
CA GLY A 120 -31.79 8.31 19.97
C GLY A 120 -31.34 8.24 21.45
N LEU A 121 -30.36 7.39 21.78
CA LEU A 121 -29.81 7.27 23.12
C LEU A 121 -28.77 8.37 23.38
N SER A 122 -28.64 8.78 24.64
CA SER A 122 -27.50 9.57 25.08
C SER A 122 -26.19 8.76 24.94
N GLN A 123 -25.04 9.42 24.77
CA GLN A 123 -23.76 8.71 24.67
C GLN A 123 -23.47 7.82 25.90
N PRO A 124 -23.67 8.27 27.16
CA PRO A 124 -23.46 7.40 28.33
C PRO A 124 -24.38 6.17 28.34
N GLU A 125 -25.63 6.33 27.93
CA GLU A 125 -26.56 5.20 27.82
C GLU A 125 -26.13 4.24 26.71
N PHE A 126 -25.75 4.76 25.55
CA PHE A 126 -25.28 3.94 24.44
C PHE A 126 -24.04 3.12 24.83
N ALA A 127 -23.06 3.75 25.49
CA ALA A 127 -21.85 3.09 26.01
C ALA A 127 -22.20 1.93 26.95
N SER A 128 -23.08 2.18 27.93
CA SER A 128 -23.54 1.17 28.88
C SER A 128 -24.19 -0.02 28.17
N ARG A 129 -25.06 0.24 27.17
CA ARG A 129 -25.80 -0.81 26.44
C ARG A 129 -24.93 -1.66 25.53
N ILE A 130 -23.81 -1.13 25.03
CA ILE A 130 -22.85 -1.90 24.25
C ILE A 130 -21.74 -2.53 25.12
N GLY A 131 -21.70 -2.20 26.42
CA GLY A 131 -20.78 -2.77 27.40
C GLY A 131 -19.38 -2.18 27.34
N VAL A 132 -19.25 -0.87 27.14
CA VAL A 132 -17.97 -0.14 27.15
C VAL A 132 -18.05 1.06 28.09
N SER A 133 -16.89 1.59 28.48
CA SER A 133 -16.85 2.83 29.28
C SER A 133 -17.23 4.07 28.42
N PRO A 134 -17.69 5.17 29.03
CA PRO A 134 -17.90 6.43 28.30
C PRO A 134 -16.62 6.94 27.61
N ASP A 135 -15.45 6.71 28.20
CA ASP A 135 -14.16 7.12 27.63
C ASP A 135 -13.82 6.29 26.39
N ASP A 136 -14.07 4.97 26.41
CA ASP A 136 -13.89 4.12 25.23
C ASP A 136 -14.83 4.58 24.09
N LEU A 137 -16.09 4.88 24.40
CA LEU A 137 -17.03 5.40 23.40
C LEU A 137 -16.53 6.72 22.83
N THR A 138 -16.00 7.62 23.66
CA THR A 138 -15.41 8.90 23.23
C THR A 138 -14.22 8.65 22.30
N ALA A 139 -13.32 7.74 22.65
CA ALA A 139 -12.19 7.36 21.80
C ALA A 139 -12.61 6.80 20.44
N TYR A 140 -13.74 6.07 20.37
CA TYR A 140 -14.31 5.60 19.10
C TYR A 140 -14.94 6.74 18.29
N LEU A 141 -15.64 7.67 18.95
CA LEU A 141 -16.29 8.82 18.30
C LEU A 141 -15.28 9.83 17.74
N ASP A 142 -14.14 9.99 18.41
CA ASP A 142 -13.04 10.86 17.96
C ASP A 142 -12.11 10.16 16.94
N GLY A 143 -12.33 8.86 16.69
CA GLY A 143 -11.47 8.07 15.81
C GLY A 143 -10.07 7.82 16.37
N ALA A 144 -9.85 8.03 17.66
CA ALA A 144 -8.60 7.72 18.33
C ALA A 144 -8.31 6.20 18.25
N VAL A 145 -9.34 5.37 18.41
CA VAL A 145 -9.27 3.91 18.30
C VAL A 145 -10.44 3.41 17.45
N SER A 146 -10.24 2.32 16.69
CA SER A 146 -11.34 1.62 16.02
C SER A 146 -11.95 0.57 16.95
N PRO A 147 -13.29 0.52 17.12
CA PRO A 147 -13.98 -0.61 17.70
C PRO A 147 -13.62 -1.92 16.99
N SER A 148 -13.69 -3.03 17.72
CA SER A 148 -13.60 -4.36 17.09
C SER A 148 -14.82 -4.62 16.18
N ALA A 149 -14.66 -5.51 15.21
CA ALA A 149 -15.76 -5.88 14.30
C ALA A 149 -16.99 -6.44 15.06
N SER A 150 -16.77 -7.22 16.12
CA SER A 150 -17.85 -7.75 16.95
C SER A 150 -18.59 -6.65 17.72
N LEU A 151 -17.89 -5.60 18.16
CA LEU A 151 -18.49 -4.44 18.80
C LEU A 151 -19.30 -3.60 17.80
N MET A 152 -18.80 -3.40 16.56
CA MET A 152 -19.56 -2.74 15.50
C MET A 152 -20.90 -3.45 15.21
N ILE A 153 -20.90 -4.78 15.16
CA ILE A 153 -22.13 -5.58 14.99
C ILE A 153 -23.10 -5.34 16.15
N ARG A 154 -22.59 -5.28 17.40
CA ARG A 154 -23.41 -5.03 18.59
C ARG A 154 -24.04 -3.62 18.56
N MET A 155 -23.25 -2.60 18.24
CA MET A 155 -23.72 -1.22 18.08
C MET A 155 -24.83 -1.13 17.03
N ARG A 156 -24.66 -1.78 15.87
CA ARG A 156 -25.68 -1.83 14.82
C ARG A 156 -26.97 -2.47 15.30
N ARG A 157 -26.90 -3.65 15.92
CA ARG A 157 -28.06 -4.35 16.47
C ARG A 157 -28.78 -3.53 17.55
N LEU A 158 -28.02 -2.82 18.39
CA LEU A 158 -28.59 -1.90 19.38
C LEU A 158 -29.37 -0.79 18.69
N SER A 159 -28.75 -0.08 17.76
CA SER A 159 -29.38 1.01 17.01
C SER A 159 -30.66 0.57 16.30
N ASP A 160 -30.61 -0.57 15.57
CA ASP A 160 -31.76 -1.09 14.84
C ASP A 160 -32.94 -1.47 15.75
N ARG A 161 -32.68 -1.96 16.97
CA ARG A 161 -33.76 -2.25 17.95
C ARG A 161 -34.50 -0.98 18.37
N PHE A 162 -33.78 0.11 18.66
CA PHE A 162 -34.40 1.36 19.11
C PHE A 162 -35.15 2.06 17.99
N VAL A 163 -34.68 1.96 16.74
CA VAL A 163 -35.42 2.45 15.58
C VAL A 163 -36.77 1.73 15.45
N ARG A 164 -36.81 0.39 15.60
CA ARG A 164 -38.05 -0.39 15.52
C ARG A 164 -39.05 -0.04 16.63
N VAL A 165 -38.57 0.12 17.86
CA VAL A 165 -39.43 0.51 18.98
C VAL A 165 -40.07 1.88 18.72
N LYS A 166 -39.28 2.84 18.22
CA LYS A 166 -39.78 4.19 17.90
C LYS A 166 -40.85 4.17 16.80
N SER A 167 -40.69 3.34 15.75
CA SER A 167 -41.70 3.22 14.69
C SER A 167 -43.00 2.62 15.19
N THR A 168 -42.95 1.57 16.03
CA THR A 168 -44.16 0.95 16.57
C THR A 168 -44.93 1.89 17.50
N THR A 169 -44.24 2.73 18.28
CA THR A 169 -44.91 3.75 19.11
C THR A 169 -45.55 4.86 18.28
N ALA A 170 -44.98 5.20 17.12
CA ALA A 170 -45.54 6.21 16.22
C ALA A 170 -46.79 5.73 15.46
N GLU A 171 -46.91 4.44 15.18
CA GLU A 171 -48.09 3.85 14.51
C GLU A 171 -49.28 3.61 15.47
N ALA A 172 -49.03 3.58 16.78
CA ALA A 172 -50.04 3.33 17.80
C ALA A 172 -50.73 4.61 18.34
N ASN A 173 -50.29 5.79 17.89
CA ASN A 173 -50.79 7.11 18.27
C ASN A 173 -51.48 7.78 17.08
#